data_AF-A0A380CED1-F1
#
_entry.id   AF-A0A380CED1-F1
#
_cell.length_a   1.000
_cell.length_b   1.000
_cell.length_c   1.000
_cell.angle_alpha   90.00
_cell.angle_beta   90.00
_cell.angle_gamma   90.00
#
_symmetry.space_group_name_H-M   'P 1'
#
loop_
_entity.id
_entity.type
_entity.pdbx_description
1 polymer ?
#
loop_
_entity_poly.entity_id
_entity_poly.type
_entity_poly.pdbx_seq_one_letter_code
_entity_poly.pdbx_strand_id
1 'polypeptide(L)'
;MQTLFFQPAWDQTIAPADREKITHLFQSLHFKDGIHFSFLWEAVNYKEERLVTVLLHNVEDTPLKLANIAIDYLKDKQAMTGLFTLPLQVPERTTMPWTFIFSSDNQTDQLPAYTIVYNE
;
A
#
# COMPACT_ATOMS: atom_id res chain seq x y z
N MET A 1 11.73 6.46 -15.42
CA MET A 1 10.28 6.55 -15.65
C MET A 1 9.61 5.60 -14.68
N GLN A 2 8.56 6.02 -13.97
CA GLN A 2 7.83 5.14 -13.04
C GLN A 2 6.90 4.20 -13.83
N THR A 3 6.76 2.95 -13.38
CA THR A 3 5.90 1.94 -14.00
C THR A 3 4.75 1.57 -13.07
N LEU A 4 3.52 1.52 -13.59
CA LEU A 4 2.39 0.94 -12.86
C LEU A 4 2.33 -0.56 -13.12
N PHE A 5 2.39 -1.36 -12.06
CA PHE A 5 2.38 -2.82 -12.13
C PHE A 5 1.24 -3.39 -11.28
N PHE A 6 0.42 -4.25 -11.90
CA PHE A 6 -0.59 -5.03 -11.20
C PHE A 6 -0.06 -6.45 -10.99
N GLN A 7 0.10 -6.86 -9.73
CA GLN A 7 0.47 -8.24 -9.41
C GLN A 7 -0.62 -9.21 -9.92
N PRO A 8 -0.29 -10.45 -10.35
CA PRO A 8 -1.27 -11.31 -11.03
C PRO A 8 -2.61 -11.53 -10.32
N ALA A 9 -2.63 -11.63 -8.99
CA ALA A 9 -3.89 -11.76 -8.25
C ALA A 9 -4.71 -10.46 -8.30
N TRP A 10 -4.05 -9.29 -8.20
CA TRP A 10 -4.70 -8.00 -8.46
C TRP A 10 -5.23 -7.89 -9.88
N ASP A 11 -4.41 -8.26 -10.86
CA ASP A 11 -4.73 -8.14 -12.28
C ASP A 11 -6.00 -8.93 -12.65
N GLN A 12 -6.18 -10.09 -12.03
CA GLN A 12 -7.33 -10.98 -12.22
C GLN A 12 -8.58 -10.59 -11.44
N THR A 13 -8.44 -9.94 -10.29
CA THR A 13 -9.57 -9.72 -9.36
C THR A 13 -10.09 -8.28 -9.33
N ILE A 14 -9.30 -7.30 -9.80
CA ILE A 14 -9.71 -5.91 -9.80
C ILE A 14 -10.85 -5.66 -10.81
N ALA A 15 -11.88 -4.94 -10.37
CA ALA A 15 -12.93 -4.50 -11.26
C ALA A 15 -12.37 -3.50 -12.31
N PRO A 16 -12.86 -3.51 -13.57
CA PRO A 16 -12.39 -2.59 -14.59
C PRO A 16 -12.43 -1.11 -14.18
N ALA A 17 -13.50 -0.70 -13.50
CA ALA A 17 -13.66 0.67 -13.01
C ALA A 17 -12.58 1.06 -11.99
N ASP A 18 -12.18 0.16 -11.09
CA ASP A 18 -11.14 0.45 -10.10
C ASP A 18 -9.75 0.45 -10.73
N ARG A 19 -9.51 -0.40 -11.75
CA ARG A 19 -8.29 -0.33 -12.56
C ARG A 19 -8.15 1.01 -13.27
N GLU A 20 -9.24 1.52 -13.87
CA GLU A 20 -9.25 2.83 -14.52
C GLU A 20 -8.95 3.94 -13.52
N LYS A 21 -9.59 3.94 -12.34
CA LYS A 21 -9.31 4.90 -11.26
C LYS A 21 -7.84 4.88 -10.85
N ILE A 22 -7.27 3.69 -10.60
CA ILE A 22 -5.86 3.54 -10.25
C ILE A 22 -4.95 4.07 -11.35
N THR A 23 -5.25 3.75 -12.61
CA THR A 23 -4.45 4.18 -13.75
C THR A 23 -4.47 5.71 -13.88
N HIS A 24 -5.65 6.32 -13.74
CA HIS A 24 -5.79 7.78 -13.76
C HIS A 24 -5.08 8.46 -12.59
N LEU A 25 -5.20 7.92 -11.38
CA LEU A 25 -4.45 8.43 -10.22
C LEU A 25 -2.95 8.33 -10.48
N PHE A 26 -2.46 7.18 -10.93
CA PHE A 26 -1.04 6.98 -11.24
C PHE A 26 -0.51 8.00 -12.25
N GLN A 27 -1.29 8.34 -13.28
CA GLN A 27 -0.92 9.33 -14.28
C GLN A 27 -0.87 10.78 -13.75
N SER A 28 -1.59 11.09 -12.66
CA SER A 28 -1.62 12.43 -12.05
C SER A 28 -0.65 12.59 -10.88
N LEU A 29 -0.07 11.49 -10.39
CA LEU A 29 0.85 11.50 -9.26
C LEU A 29 2.16 12.21 -9.60
N HIS A 30 2.59 13.04 -8.65
CA HIS A 30 3.94 13.57 -8.59
C HIS A 30 4.71 12.79 -7.54
N PHE A 31 5.62 11.94 -7.99
CA PHE A 31 6.40 11.07 -7.11
C PHE A 31 7.44 11.87 -6.34
N LYS A 32 7.52 11.62 -5.03
CA LYS A 32 8.66 12.00 -4.20
C LYS A 32 9.71 10.90 -4.30
N ASP A 33 10.97 11.23 -4.03
CA ASP A 33 12.00 10.21 -3.85
C ASP A 33 11.67 9.31 -2.65
N GLY A 34 12.25 8.11 -2.62
CA GLY A 34 11.98 7.15 -1.55
C GLY A 34 10.78 6.24 -1.80
N ILE A 35 10.47 5.51 -0.73
CA ILE A 35 9.32 4.63 -0.63
C ILE A 35 8.18 5.37 0.05
N HIS A 36 7.01 5.41 -0.58
CA HIS A 36 5.84 6.05 -0.02
C HIS A 36 4.54 5.41 -0.50
N PHE A 37 3.44 5.82 0.11
CA PHE A 37 2.11 5.26 -0.14
C PHE A 37 1.13 6.37 -0.52
N SER A 38 0.30 6.09 -1.53
CA SER A 38 -0.92 6.86 -1.77
C SER A 38 -2.13 6.03 -1.35
N PHE A 39 -2.94 6.55 -0.44
CA PHE A 39 -4.18 5.89 -0.05
C PHE A 39 -5.14 5.79 -1.24
N LEU A 40 -5.81 4.63 -1.37
CA LEU A 40 -6.84 4.40 -2.37
C LEU A 40 -8.22 4.27 -1.72
N TRP A 41 -8.40 3.29 -0.85
CA TRP A 41 -9.64 3.06 -0.11
C TRP A 41 -9.41 2.13 1.08
N GLU A 42 -10.39 2.10 1.97
CA GLU A 42 -10.46 1.13 3.06
C GLU A 42 -11.75 0.30 3.01
N ALA A 43 -11.67 -0.90 3.55
CA ALA A 43 -12.82 -1.77 3.78
C ALA A 43 -12.66 -2.51 5.12
N VAL A 44 -13.73 -3.14 5.59
CA VAL A 44 -13.71 -4.05 6.74
C VAL A 44 -14.25 -5.40 6.27
N ASN A 45 -13.54 -6.48 6.57
CA ASN A 45 -14.01 -7.82 6.22
C ASN A 45 -14.90 -8.41 7.33
N TYR A 46 -15.40 -9.62 7.11
CA TYR A 46 -16.27 -10.33 8.06
C TYR A 46 -15.59 -10.71 9.40
N LYS A 47 -14.26 -10.59 9.51
CA LYS A 47 -13.48 -10.80 10.73
C LYS A 47 -13.18 -9.49 11.48
N GLU A 48 -13.81 -8.39 11.08
CA GLU A 48 -13.55 -7.05 11.61
C GLU A 48 -12.12 -6.54 11.34
N GLU A 49 -11.40 -7.16 10.41
CA GLU A 49 -10.06 -6.71 10.01
C GLU A 49 -10.18 -5.52 9.06
N ARG A 50 -9.29 -4.53 9.23
CA ARG A 50 -9.25 -3.33 8.39
C ARG A 50 -8.38 -3.59 7.18
N LEU A 51 -8.99 -3.54 5.99
CA LEU A 51 -8.30 -3.69 4.71
C LEU A 51 -8.00 -2.30 4.17
N VAL A 52 -6.74 -1.88 4.22
CA VAL A 52 -6.29 -0.59 3.71
C VAL A 52 -5.59 -0.81 2.38
N THR A 53 -6.20 -0.32 1.30
CA THR A 53 -5.65 -0.43 -0.05
C THR A 53 -4.93 0.86 -0.41
N VAL A 54 -3.72 0.71 -0.96
CA VAL A 54 -2.83 1.81 -1.33
C VAL A 54 -2.18 1.55 -2.69
N LEU A 55 -1.64 2.60 -3.29
CA LEU A 55 -0.52 2.48 -4.22
C LEU A 55 0.78 2.56 -3.42
N LEU A 56 1.55 1.48 -3.44
CA LEU A 56 2.93 1.46 -2.94
C LEU A 56 3.83 1.96 -4.06
N HIS A 57 4.64 2.98 -3.76
CA HIS A 57 5.59 3.58 -4.68
C HIS A 57 7.00 3.18 -4.28
N ASN A 58 7.67 2.40 -5.13
CA ASN A 58 9.12 2.29 -5.12
C ASN A 58 9.69 3.20 -6.20
N VAL A 59 10.22 4.37 -5.80
CA VAL A 59 10.81 5.35 -6.73
C VAL A 59 12.32 5.18 -6.83
N GLU A 60 12.89 4.31 -6.01
CA GLU A 60 14.32 4.00 -5.99
C GLU A 60 14.76 3.23 -7.24
N ASP A 61 16.06 3.29 -7.51
CA ASP A 61 16.77 2.49 -8.52
C ASP A 61 17.19 1.11 -7.99
N THR A 62 16.48 0.61 -6.97
CA THR A 62 16.69 -0.73 -6.43
C THR A 62 15.37 -1.39 -6.06
N PRO A 63 15.26 -2.73 -6.13
CA PRO A 63 14.07 -3.44 -5.67
C PRO A 63 13.83 -3.25 -4.17
N LEU A 64 12.58 -2.97 -3.80
CA LEU A 64 12.15 -2.86 -2.42
C LEU A 64 11.71 -4.23 -1.89
N LYS A 65 12.29 -4.65 -0.76
CA LYS A 65 11.82 -5.79 0.03
C LYS A 65 11.23 -5.31 1.35
N LEU A 66 9.95 -5.55 1.56
CA LEU A 66 9.29 -5.33 2.85
C LEU A 66 9.24 -6.66 3.61
N ALA A 67 10.07 -6.81 4.64
CA ALA A 67 10.10 -7.97 5.50
C ALA A 67 10.12 -7.54 6.96
N ASN A 68 9.10 -7.93 7.71
CA ASN A 68 8.92 -7.58 9.12
C ASN A 68 9.00 -6.06 9.37
N ILE A 69 8.30 -5.29 8.53
CA ILE A 69 8.31 -3.83 8.58
C ILE A 69 7.04 -3.34 9.26
N ALA A 70 7.20 -2.50 10.28
CA ALA A 70 6.09 -1.81 10.91
C ALA A 70 5.59 -0.69 9.98
N ILE A 71 4.29 -0.74 9.65
CA ILE A 71 3.61 0.26 8.85
C ILE A 71 2.43 0.77 9.66
N ASP A 72 2.32 2.09 9.76
CA ASP A 72 1.22 2.75 10.42
C ASP A 72 0.12 3.14 9.43
N TYR A 73 -1.13 3.05 9.87
CA TYR A 73 -2.26 3.64 9.17
C TYR A 73 -2.90 4.70 10.06
N LEU A 74 -2.85 5.94 9.58
CA LEU A 74 -3.35 7.12 10.28
C LEU A 74 -4.66 7.60 9.66
N LYS A 75 -5.73 7.56 10.45
CA LYS A 75 -7.06 8.10 10.12
C LYS A 75 -7.62 8.88 11.30
N ASP A 76 -8.04 10.12 11.09
CA ASP A 76 -8.67 10.97 12.12
C ASP A 76 -7.89 11.08 13.45
N LYS A 77 -6.55 11.17 13.35
CA LYS A 77 -5.60 11.18 14.48
C LYS A 77 -5.48 9.85 15.25
N GLN A 78 -6.14 8.79 14.79
CA GLN A 78 -5.98 7.44 15.30
C GLN A 78 -5.02 6.67 14.40
N ALA A 79 -4.01 6.08 15.02
CA ALA A 79 -2.97 5.31 14.37
C ALA A 79 -3.17 3.82 14.68
N MET A 80 -3.07 2.97 13.67
CA MET A 80 -2.99 1.52 13.80
C MET A 80 -1.70 1.05 13.16
N THR A 81 -0.79 0.52 13.97
CA THR A 81 0.50 0.02 13.49
C THR A 81 0.47 -1.50 13.40
N GLY A 82 0.79 -2.00 12.20
CA GLY A 82 0.87 -3.44 11.90
C GLY A 82 2.24 -3.83 11.38
N LEU A 83 2.64 -5.08 11.62
CA LEU A 83 3.90 -5.66 11.14
C LEU A 83 3.66 -6.46 9.87
N PHE A 84 4.31 -6.07 8.77
CA PHE A 84 4.05 -6.63 7.45
C PHE A 84 5.28 -7.22 6.78
N THR A 85 5.05 -8.32 6.06
CA THR A 85 5.99 -8.91 5.13
C THR A 85 5.28 -9.10 3.79
N LEU A 86 5.81 -8.53 2.73
CA LEU A 86 5.32 -8.79 1.39
C LEU A 86 5.94 -10.09 0.86
N PRO A 87 5.15 -10.96 0.20
CA PRO A 87 5.65 -12.21 -0.36
C PRO A 87 6.52 -12.00 -1.62
N LEU A 88 6.65 -10.76 -2.09
CA LEU A 88 7.36 -10.38 -3.30
C LEU A 88 8.21 -9.13 -3.08
N GLN A 89 9.21 -8.94 -3.94
CA GLN A 89 9.93 -7.69 -4.05
C GLN A 89 9.22 -6.77 -5.04
N VAL A 90 9.15 -5.49 -4.70
CA VAL A 90 8.61 -4.47 -5.57
C VAL A 90 9.76 -3.98 -6.44
N PRO A 91 9.72 -4.14 -7.77
CA PRO A 91 10.83 -3.75 -8.62
C PRO A 91 11.18 -2.27 -8.46
N GLU A 92 12.39 -1.89 -8.87
CA GLU A 92 12.79 -0.48 -8.96
C GLU A 92 11.79 0.31 -9.82
N ARG A 93 11.68 1.61 -9.57
CA ARG A 93 10.83 2.52 -10.36
C ARG A 93 9.40 2.00 -10.60
N THR A 94 8.81 1.33 -9.61
CA THR A 94 7.51 0.65 -9.74
C THR A 94 6.50 1.12 -8.70
N THR A 95 5.31 1.43 -9.18
CA THR A 95 4.11 1.66 -8.38
C THR A 95 3.20 0.44 -8.51
N MET A 96 2.70 -0.10 -7.41
CA MET A 96 1.76 -1.22 -7.43
C MET A 96 0.63 -1.05 -6.42
N PRO A 97 -0.60 -1.49 -6.73
CA PRO A 97 -1.65 -1.58 -5.73
C PRO A 97 -1.33 -2.69 -4.73
N TRP A 98 -1.61 -2.43 -3.46
CA TRP A 98 -1.46 -3.40 -2.39
C TRP A 98 -2.50 -3.17 -1.30
N THR A 99 -3.03 -4.25 -0.73
CA THR A 99 -3.89 -4.19 0.45
C THR A 99 -3.14 -4.69 1.67
N PHE A 100 -3.00 -3.82 2.66
CA PHE A 100 -2.56 -4.19 4.00
C PHE A 100 -3.78 -4.55 4.84
N ILE A 101 -3.74 -5.73 5.47
CA ILE A 101 -4.80 -6.20 6.35
C ILE A 101 -4.34 -5.98 7.78
N PHE A 102 -4.88 -4.96 8.45
CA PHE A 102 -4.60 -4.70 9.86
C PHE A 102 -5.55 -5.53 10.71
N SER A 103 -4.98 -6.36 11.58
CA SER A 103 -5.71 -7.24 12.49
C SER A 103 -5.04 -7.28 13.87
N SER A 104 -5.71 -7.86 14.85
CA SER A 104 -5.13 -8.06 16.19
C SER A 104 -3.83 -8.86 16.16
N ASP A 105 -3.67 -9.75 15.17
CA ASP A 105 -2.57 -10.70 15.10
C ASP A 105 -1.26 -10.09 14.62
N ASN A 106 -1.32 -8.95 13.93
CA ASN A 106 -0.15 -8.25 13.42
C ASN A 106 0.11 -6.89 14.08
N GLN A 107 -0.67 -6.53 15.10
CA GLN A 107 -0.48 -5.30 15.84
C GLN A 107 0.91 -5.26 16.51
N THR A 108 1.55 -4.10 16.50
CA THR A 108 2.87 -3.93 17.09
C THR A 108 3.10 -2.51 17.64
N ASP A 109 3.92 -2.40 18.68
CA ASP A 109 4.40 -1.12 19.24
C ASP A 109 5.75 -0.67 18.63
N GLN A 110 6.25 -1.38 17.62
CA GLN A 110 7.46 -0.98 16.92
C GLN A 110 7.26 0.37 16.23
N LEU A 111 8.30 1.21 16.22
CA LEU A 111 8.27 2.48 15.51
C LEU A 111 8.02 2.21 14.01
N PRO A 112 6.97 2.79 13.40
CA PRO A 112 6.65 2.54 12.01
C PRO A 112 7.75 3.10 11.10
N ALA A 113 8.20 2.28 10.16
CA ALA A 113 9.11 2.74 9.10
C ALA A 113 8.39 3.63 8.08
N TYR A 114 7.08 3.40 7.92
CA TYR A 114 6.24 4.14 6.99
C TYR A 114 4.86 4.39 7.55
N THR A 115 4.22 5.45 7.08
CA THR A 115 2.84 5.81 7.44
C THR A 115 1.99 5.95 6.19
N ILE A 116 0.84 5.29 6.20
CA ILE A 116 -0.25 5.49 5.25
C ILE A 116 -1.17 6.53 5.88
N VAL A 117 -1.39 7.63 5.18
CA VAL A 117 -2.30 8.69 5.62
C VAL A 117 -3.60 8.56 4.84
N TYR A 118 -4.71 8.43 5.56
CA TYR A 118 -6.04 8.49 4.97
C TYR A 118 -6.28 9.86 4.33
N ASN A 119 -6.68 9.86 3.06
CA ASN A 119 -7.07 11.05 2.32
C ASN A 119 -8.49 10.84 1.80
N GLU A 120 -9.41 11.76 2.13
CA GLU A 120 -10.81 11.78 1.65
C GLU A 120 -10.92 12.16 0.17
#